data_AF-A0A2S0JUT5-F1
#
_entry.id   AF-A0A2S0JUT5-F1
#
_cell.length_a   1.000
_cell.length_b   1.000
_cell.length_c   1.000
_cell.angle_alpha   90.00
_cell.angle_beta   90.00
_cell.angle_gamma   90.00
#
_symmetry.space_group_name_H-M   'P 1'
#
loop_
_entity.id
_entity.type
_entity.pdbx_description
1 polymer ?
#
loop_
_entity_poly.entity_id
_entity_poly.type
_entity_poly.pdbx_seq_one_letter_code
_entity_poly.pdbx_strand_id
1 'polypeptide(L)' 'MYFLLKSLYTYLELKRNFSKEGSLLNWISKNKKPFLAFIVILIIIAGLLDIKYEGLFFQMLPKTVQDFLANLL' A
#
# COMPACT_ATOMS: atom_id res chain seq x y z
N MET A 1 -15.82 16.71 -35.71
CA MET A 1 -16.67 17.02 -34.54
C MET A 1 -16.43 16.06 -33.36
N TYR A 2 -16.62 14.75 -33.53
CA TYR A 2 -16.48 13.73 -32.47
C TYR A 2 -15.10 13.70 -31.77
N PHE A 3 -14.02 13.88 -32.54
CA PHE A 3 -12.65 13.89 -32.02
C PHE A 3 -12.40 14.99 -30.96
N LEU A 4 -12.94 16.18 -31.20
CA LEU A 4 -12.79 17.32 -30.28
C LEU A 4 -13.58 17.10 -28.97
N LEU A 5 -14.77 16.51 -29.06
CA LEU A 5 -15.59 16.19 -27.89
C LEU A 5 -14.89 15.17 -26.97
N LYS A 6 -14.28 14.14 -27.58
CA LYS A 6 -13.54 13.10 -26.85
C LYS A 6 -12.29 13.68 -26.16
N SER A 7 -11.56 14.54 -26.86
CA SER A 7 -10.39 15.24 -26.30
C SER A 7 -10.77 16.11 -25.09
N LEU A 8 -11.88 16.84 -25.17
CA LEU A 8 -12.37 17.69 -24.08
C LEU A 8 -12.76 16.88 -22.84
N TYR A 9 -13.47 15.76 -23.03
CA TYR A 9 -13.87 14.88 -21.93
C TYR A 9 -12.65 14.32 -21.18
N THR A 10 -11.66 13.81 -21.92
CA THR A 10 -10.42 13.29 -21.34
C THR A 10 -9.66 14.36 -20.55
N TYR A 11 -9.62 15.60 -21.05
CA TYR A 11 -8.98 16.71 -20.33
C TYR A 11 -9.68 17.03 -19.00
N LEU A 12 -11.01 17.09 -19.00
CA LEU A 12 -11.79 17.36 -17.79
C LEU A 12 -11.63 16.24 -16.76
N GLU A 13 -11.60 14.99 -17.21
CA GLU A 13 -11.37 13.83 -16.35
C GLU A 13 -9.97 13.84 -15.72
N LEU A 14 -8.93 14.13 -16.51
CA LEU A 14 -7.56 14.32 -16.03
C LEU A 14 -7.47 15.42 -14.98
N LYS A 15 -8.03 16.61 -15.27
CA LYS A 15 -8.05 17.75 -14.35
C LYS A 15 -8.78 17.42 -13.04
N ARG A 16 -9.88 16.68 -13.13
CA ARG A 16 -10.65 16.22 -11.96
C ARG A 16 -9.83 15.25 -11.10
N ASN A 17 -9.14 14.29 -11.72
CA ASN A 17 -8.30 13.33 -11.01
C ASN A 17 -7.11 14.02 -10.33
N PHE A 18 -6.45 14.96 -11.01
CA PHE A 18 -5.36 15.74 -10.43
C PHE A 18 -5.78 16.58 -9.21
N SER A 19 -6.98 17.19 -9.28
CA SER A 19 -7.55 17.94 -8.16
C SER A 19 -7.86 17.05 -6.95
N LYS A 20 -8.39 15.83 -7.21
CA LYS A 20 -8.63 14.83 -6.16
C LYS A 20 -7.33 14.30 -5.56
N GLU A 21 -6.32 14.02 -6.37
CA GLU A 21 -5.00 13.60 -5.88
C GLU A 21 -4.35 14.68 -5.01
N GLY A 22 -4.44 15.95 -5.43
CA GLY A 22 -3.97 17.09 -4.64
C GLY A 22 -4.67 17.21 -3.28
N SER A 23 -5.98 16.94 -3.21
CA SER A 23 -6.71 16.96 -1.94
C SER A 23 -6.39 15.77 -1.03
N LEU A 24 -6.19 14.58 -1.60
CA LEU A 24 -5.78 13.37 -0.87
C LEU A 24 -4.37 13.50 -0.29
N LEU A 25 -3.40 13.95 -1.09
CA LEU A 25 -2.03 14.20 -0.63
C LEU A 25 -2.00 15.25 0.49
N ASN A 26 -2.85 16.27 0.39
CA ASN A 26 -2.97 17.30 1.43
C ASN A 26 -3.65 16.78 2.72
N TRP A 27 -4.50 15.75 2.61
CA TRP A 27 -5.08 15.09 3.78
C TRP A 27 -4.07 14.15 4.47
N ILE A 28 -3.28 13.42 3.69
CA ILE A 28 -2.19 12.56 4.19
C ILE A 28 -1.11 13.41 4.88
N SER A 29 -0.73 14.55 4.28
CA SER A 29 0.29 15.44 4.86
C SER A 29 -0.13 16.01 6.23
N LYS A 30 -1.42 16.31 6.42
CA LYS A 30 -1.98 16.76 7.70
C LYS A 30 -2.03 15.64 8.75
N ASN A 31 -2.24 14.39 8.32
CA ASN A 31 -2.39 13.23 9.19
C ASN A 31 -1.18 12.28 9.16
N LYS A 32 0.03 12.82 8.91
CA LYS A 32 1.26 12.03 8.70
C LYS A 32 1.58 11.03 9.82
N LYS A 33 1.32 11.39 11.09
CA LYS A 33 1.64 10.54 12.26
C LYS A 33 0.73 9.31 12.34
N PRO A 34 -0.61 9.43 12.37
CA PRO A 34 -1.49 8.26 12.37
C PRO A 34 -1.40 7.45 11.08
N PHE A 35 -1.16 8.09 9.93
CA PHE A 35 -0.95 7.39 8.66
C PHE A 35 0.31 6.51 8.68
N LEU A 36 1.41 7.03 9.23
CA LEU A 36 2.64 6.25 9.40
C LEU A 36 2.42 5.07 10.36
N ALA A 37 1.73 5.29 11.48
CA ALA A 37 1.39 4.23 12.42
C ALA A 37 0.54 3.14 11.75
N PHE A 38 -0.44 3.53 10.92
CA PHE A 38 -1.25 2.59 10.15
C PHE A 38 -0.41 1.74 9.18
N ILE A 39 0.52 2.34 8.45
CA ILE A 39 1.44 1.58 7.56
C ILE A 39 2.29 0.59 8.36
N VAL A 40 2.84 1.00 9.51
CA VAL A 40 3.64 0.12 10.35
C VAL A 40 2.82 -1.07 10.84
N ILE A 41 1.57 -0.85 11.26
CA ILE A 41 0.66 -1.93 11.66
C ILE A 41 0.40 -2.90 10.49
N LEU A 42 0.17 -2.38 9.28
CA LEU A 42 -0.02 -3.23 8.10
C LEU A 42 1.21 -4.10 7.79
N ILE A 43 2.42 -3.53 7.92
CA ILE A 43 3.68 -4.28 7.72
C ILE A 43 3.80 -5.39 8.77
N ILE A 44 3.51 -5.09 10.04
CA ILE A 44 3.55 -6.08 11.12
C ILE A 44 2.56 -7.21 10.85
N ILE A 45 1.31 -6.89 10.50
CA ILE A 45 0.29 -7.90 10.18
C ILE A 45 0.72 -8.74 8.98
N ALA A 46 1.21 -8.12 7.91
CA ALA A 46 1.67 -8.83 6.72
C ALA A 46 2.83 -9.77 7.04
N GLY A 47 3.80 -9.33 7.85
CA GLY A 47 4.91 -10.17 8.29
C GLY A 47 4.48 -11.33 9.19
N LEU A 48 3.57 -11.09 10.14
CA LEU A 48 2.99 -12.15 10.97
C LEU A 48 2.22 -13.17 10.13
N LEU A 49 1.46 -12.70 9.14
CA LEU A 49 0.71 -13.55 8.24
C LEU A 49 1.67 -14.40 7.39
N ASP A 50 2.73 -13.79 6.85
CA ASP A 50 3.73 -14.49 6.06
C ASP A 50 4.44 -15.59 6.87
N ILE A 51 4.80 -15.33 8.13
CA ILE A 51 5.39 -16.36 8.99
C ILE A 51 4.38 -17.49 9.28
N LYS A 52 3.14 -17.16 9.64
CA LYS A 52 2.11 -18.14 10.03
C LYS A 52 1.75 -19.12 8.91
N TYR A 53 1.76 -18.65 7.66
CA TYR A 53 1.37 -19.46 6.51
C TYR A 53 2.58 -19.94 5.69
N GLU A 54 3.79 -19.92 6.27
CA GLU A 54 5.04 -20.26 5.59
C GLU A 54 5.16 -19.57 4.22
N GLY A 55 4.87 -18.27 4.20
CA GLY A 55 4.85 -17.44 3.02
C GLY A 55 6.22 -17.21 2.39
N LEU A 56 6.25 -16.38 1.35
CA LEU A 56 7.43 -16.22 0.50
C LEU A 56 8.63 -15.68 1.27
N PHE A 57 8.44 -14.74 2.18
CA PHE A 57 9.56 -14.20 2.95
C PHE A 57 10.02 -15.20 4.00
N PHE A 58 9.10 -15.94 4.62
CA PHE A 58 9.42 -17.00 5.56
C PHE A 58 10.29 -18.09 4.91
N GLN A 59 9.92 -18.55 3.71
CA GLN A 59 10.69 -19.57 2.97
C GLN A 59 12.08 -19.08 2.55
N MET A 60 12.25 -17.78 2.35
CA MET A 60 13.55 -17.17 2.04
C MET A 60 14.45 -17.01 3.27
N LEU A 61 13.91 -17.16 4.49
CA LEU A 61 14.72 -17.10 5.71
C LEU A 61 15.66 -18.32 5.77
N PRO A 62 16.83 -18.19 6.42
CA PRO A 62 17.68 -19.34 6.72
C PRO A 62 16.93 -20.39 7.54
N LYS A 63 17.25 -21.67 7.32
CA LYS A 63 16.55 -22.78 7.98
C LYS A 63 16.58 -22.71 9.52
N THR A 64 17.69 -22.23 10.09
CA THR A 64 17.81 -21.98 11.53
C THR A 64 16.79 -20.97 12.07
N VAL A 65 16.45 -19.95 11.27
CA VAL A 65 15.47 -18.92 11.63
C VAL A 65 14.06 -19.44 11.43
N GLN A 66 13.81 -20.21 10.36
CA GLN A 66 12.52 -20.89 10.15
C GLN A 66 12.21 -21.83 11.31
N ASP A 67 13.17 -22.69 11.69
CA ASP A 67 13.00 -23.65 12.79
C ASP A 67 12.78 -22.91 14.13
N PHE A 68 13.50 -21.81 14.38
CA PHE A 68 13.28 -21.00 15.58
C PHE A 68 11.86 -20.41 15.63
N LEU A 69 11.38 -19.85 14.52
CA LEU A 69 10.06 -19.23 14.45
C LEU A 69 8.94 -20.28 14.50
N ALA A 70 9.11 -21.45 13.88
CA ALA A 70 8.16 -22.56 13.92
C ALA A 70 8.04 -23.19 15.32
N ASN A 71 9.07 -23.06 16.16
CA ASN A 71 9.02 -23.48 17.56
C ASN A 71 8.47 -22.39 18.50
N LEU A 72 8.48 -21.12 18.07
CA LEU A 72 8.04 -19.97 18.87
C LEU A 72 6.54 -19.66 18.70
N LEU A 73 6.02 -19.86 17.49
CA LEU A 73 4.62 -19.62 17.08
C LEU A 73 3.82 -20.92 17.06
#